data_AF-Q2WEJ1-F1
#
_entry.id   AF-Q2WEJ1-F1
#
_cell.length_a   1.000
_cell.length_b   1.000
_cell.length_c   1.000
_cell.angle_alpha   90.00
_cell.angle_beta   90.00
_cell.angle_gamma   90.00
#
_symmetry.space_group_name_H-M   'P 1'
#
loop_
_entity.id
_entity.type
_entity.pdbx_description
1 polymer ?
#
loop_
_entity_poly.entity_id
_entity_poly.type
_entity_poly.pdbx_seq_one_letter_code
_entity_poly.pdbx_strand_id
1 'polypeptide(L)'
;VLIGVGLLSLPMGIKYAGWLCGMVTLFLCAAVTIYTAKLLAKCMDLDPSLITFSDLAFISFGRNARIATSILFTLELLAACVALIVLFADSLDLLFPGFLSVTGWKIICAVIMVPLNFLPLRLLSFTSIIGIFCCFSIVLILLTDGFLKPTAPGSLIEPAKTYMFPQNWLTLPLSFGSL
;
A
#
# COMPACT_ATOMS: atom_id res chain seq x y z
N VAL A 1 -3.90 -4.67 -0.05
CA VAL A 1 -3.12 -3.53 0.50
C VAL A 1 -2.20 -2.88 -0.54
N LEU A 2 -1.52 -3.68 -1.37
CA LEU A 2 -0.50 -3.23 -2.33
C LEU A 2 -0.95 -2.09 -3.26
N ILE A 3 -2.18 -2.14 -3.78
CA ILE A 3 -2.64 -1.16 -4.77
C ILE A 3 -2.96 0.19 -4.12
N GLY A 4 -3.66 0.24 -2.98
CA GLY A 4 -4.18 1.50 -2.41
C GLY A 4 -3.10 2.42 -1.83
N VAL A 5 -2.46 2.00 -0.73
CA VAL A 5 -1.45 2.82 -0.04
C VAL A 5 -0.20 2.98 -0.90
N GLY A 6 0.20 1.91 -1.60
CA GLY A 6 1.34 1.92 -2.52
C GLY A 6 1.16 2.93 -3.65
N LEU A 7 0.00 2.99 -4.32
CA LEU A 7 -0.22 3.97 -5.39
C LEU A 7 -0.05 5.42 -4.93
N LEU A 8 -0.41 5.73 -3.68
CA LEU A 8 -0.31 7.08 -3.14
C LEU A 8 1.11 7.41 -2.64
N SER A 9 1.85 6.42 -2.11
CA SER A 9 3.21 6.64 -1.61
C SER A 9 4.28 6.58 -2.69
N LEU A 10 4.08 5.77 -3.74
CA LEU A 10 5.03 5.56 -4.84
C LEU A 10 5.49 6.86 -5.53
N PRO A 11 4.60 7.82 -5.89
CA PRO A 11 5.03 9.09 -6.51
C PRO A 11 5.93 9.92 -5.59
N MET A 12 5.65 9.93 -4.28
CA MET A 12 6.47 10.59 -3.27
C MET A 12 7.81 9.87 -3.07
N GLY A 13 7.80 8.54 -3.09
CA GLY A 13 9.01 7.72 -3.04
C GLY A 13 9.96 8.00 -4.21
N ILE A 14 9.44 8.05 -5.44
CA ILE A 14 10.22 8.39 -6.65
C ILE A 14 10.74 9.83 -6.59
N LYS A 15 9.93 10.77 -6.08
CA LYS A 15 10.36 12.16 -5.87
C LYS A 15 11.58 12.27 -4.95
N TYR A 16 11.65 11.46 -3.89
CA TYR A 16 12.78 11.46 -2.96
C TYR A 16 13.99 10.65 -3.43
N ALA A 17 13.77 9.53 -4.14
CA ALA A 17 14.83 8.65 -4.65
C ALA A 17 15.49 9.19 -5.93
N GLY A 18 14.79 10.04 -6.69
CA GLY A 18 15.18 10.39 -8.06
C GLY A 18 14.79 9.30 -9.06
N TRP A 19 14.72 9.66 -10.34
CA TRP A 19 14.13 8.78 -11.36
C TRP A 19 14.94 7.49 -11.57
N LEU A 20 16.27 7.59 -11.64
CA LEU A 20 17.13 6.43 -11.93
C LEU A 20 17.16 5.45 -10.75
N CYS A 21 17.44 5.93 -9.53
CA CYS A 21 17.46 5.08 -8.34
C CYS A 21 16.06 4.52 -8.03
N GLY A 22 15.01 5.33 -8.15
CA GLY A 22 13.64 4.88 -7.96
C GLY A 22 13.25 3.74 -8.92
N MET A 23 13.52 3.89 -10.22
CA MET A 23 13.22 2.85 -11.21
C MET A 23 14.01 1.57 -10.99
N VAL A 24 15.31 1.67 -10.67
CA VAL A 24 16.15 0.49 -10.38
C VAL A 24 15.63 -0.24 -9.14
N THR A 25 15.33 0.48 -8.06
CA THR A 25 14.75 -0.10 -6.84
C THR A 25 13.41 -0.76 -7.12
N LEU A 26 12.50 -0.10 -7.85
CA LEU A 26 11.20 -0.68 -8.20
C LEU A 26 11.35 -1.95 -9.03
N PHE A 27 12.27 -1.96 -9.99
CA PHE A 27 12.55 -3.16 -10.79
C PHE A 27 13.10 -4.30 -9.93
N LEU A 28 14.02 -4.01 -9.02
CA LEU A 28 14.56 -4.99 -8.08
C LEU A 28 13.47 -5.54 -7.14
N CYS A 29 12.65 -4.68 -6.54
CA CYS A 29 11.53 -5.08 -5.70
C CYS A 29 10.52 -5.93 -6.49
N ALA A 30 10.21 -5.56 -7.73
CA ALA A 30 9.34 -6.34 -8.61
C ALA A 30 9.95 -7.71 -8.94
N ALA A 31 11.25 -7.77 -9.28
CA ALA A 31 11.95 -9.02 -9.56
C ALA A 31 11.97 -9.95 -8.34
N VAL A 32 12.27 -9.42 -7.14
CA VAL A 32 12.22 -10.17 -5.88
C VAL A 32 10.79 -10.67 -5.61
N THR A 33 9.78 -9.83 -5.78
CA THR A 33 8.37 -10.20 -5.57
C THR A 33 7.91 -11.29 -6.54
N ILE A 34 8.30 -11.20 -7.82
CA ILE A 34 8.00 -12.24 -8.81
C ILE A 34 8.71 -13.55 -8.45
N TYR A 35 9.97 -13.48 -8.00
CA TYR A 35 10.73 -14.64 -7.59
C TYR A 35 10.11 -15.33 -6.37
N THR A 36 9.76 -14.57 -5.32
CA THR A 36 9.10 -15.10 -4.12
C THR A 36 7.72 -15.67 -4.43
N ALA A 37 6.93 -15.01 -5.29
CA ALA A 37 5.63 -15.52 -5.72
C ALA A 37 5.75 -16.84 -6.49
N LYS A 38 6.72 -16.97 -7.39
CA LYS A 38 7.00 -18.23 -8.11
C LYS A 38 7.44 -19.34 -7.17
N LEU A 39 8.29 -19.02 -6.19
CA LEU A 39 8.72 -19.99 -5.18
C LEU A 39 7.53 -20.48 -4.35
N LEU A 40 6.70 -19.54 -3.89
CA LEU A 40 5.49 -19.85 -3.14
C LEU A 40 4.52 -20.73 -3.96
N ALA A 41 4.29 -20.38 -5.23
CA ALA A 41 3.44 -21.17 -6.12
C ALA A 41 3.96 -22.61 -6.26
N LYS A 42 5.26 -22.79 -6.49
CA LYS A 42 5.87 -24.14 -6.53
C LYS A 42 5.71 -24.90 -5.21
N CYS A 43 5.83 -24.22 -4.06
CA CYS A 43 5.63 -24.85 -2.76
C CYS A 43 4.15 -25.24 -2.52
N MET A 44 3.19 -24.46 -3.01
CA MET A 44 1.77 -24.80 -2.93
C MET A 44 1.36 -25.94 -3.88
N ASP A 45 1.97 -26.01 -5.07
CA ASP A 45 1.72 -27.08 -6.05
C ASP A 45 2.19 -28.45 -5.55
N LEU A 46 3.19 -28.50 -4.68
CA LEU A 46 3.73 -29.75 -4.10
C LEU A 46 2.77 -30.39 -3.09
N ASP A 47 2.00 -29.59 -2.36
CA ASP A 47 1.08 -30.09 -1.34
C ASP A 47 -0.19 -29.22 -1.28
N PRO A 48 -1.26 -29.59 -2.02
CA PRO A 48 -2.49 -28.81 -2.08
C PRO A 48 -3.28 -28.79 -0.76
N SER A 49 -2.84 -29.55 0.25
CA SER A 49 -3.36 -29.46 1.61
C SER A 49 -2.94 -28.18 2.34
N LEU A 50 -1.94 -27.45 1.80
CA LEU A 50 -1.46 -26.17 2.32
C LEU A 50 -2.35 -25.00 1.91
N ILE A 51 -3.22 -24.58 2.81
CA ILE A 51 -4.16 -23.46 2.58
C ILE A 51 -3.57 -22.12 3.06
N THR A 52 -2.63 -22.14 4.01
CA THR A 52 -2.10 -20.91 4.64
C THR A 52 -0.57 -20.80 4.57
N PHE A 53 -0.08 -19.56 4.52
CA PHE A 53 1.36 -19.25 4.51
C PHE A 53 2.12 -19.81 5.71
N SER A 54 1.48 -19.86 6.88
CA SER A 54 2.09 -20.39 8.10
C SER A 54 2.25 -21.91 8.03
N ASP A 55 1.32 -22.62 7.40
CA ASP A 55 1.43 -24.07 7.17
C ASP A 55 2.53 -24.40 6.15
N LEU A 56 2.70 -23.56 5.13
CA LEU A 56 3.81 -23.68 4.17
C LEU A 56 5.18 -23.51 4.86
N ALA A 57 5.27 -22.55 5.79
CA ALA A 57 6.45 -22.36 6.62
C ALA A 57 6.68 -23.54 7.61
N PHE A 58 5.60 -24.16 8.09
CA PHE A 58 5.67 -25.34 8.95
C PHE A 58 6.32 -26.53 8.24
N ILE A 59 5.92 -26.81 7.01
CA ILE A 59 6.46 -27.94 6.25
C ILE A 59 7.91 -27.66 5.83
N SER A 60 8.24 -26.42 5.52
CA SER A 60 9.58 -26.04 5.03
C SER A 60 10.64 -25.96 6.14
N PHE A 61 10.28 -25.47 7.34
CA PHE A 61 11.22 -25.12 8.41
C PHE A 61 10.79 -25.59 9.82
N GLY A 62 9.66 -26.28 9.95
CA GLY A 62 9.16 -26.84 11.20
C GLY A 62 8.30 -25.89 12.06
N ARG A 63 8.03 -26.30 13.31
CA ARG A 63 7.10 -25.63 14.25
C ARG A 63 7.45 -24.16 14.51
N ASN A 64 8.72 -23.86 14.72
CA ASN A 64 9.15 -22.50 15.11
C ASN A 64 8.91 -21.49 13.99
N ALA A 65 9.13 -21.89 12.73
CA ALA A 65 8.91 -21.04 11.57
C ALA A 65 7.42 -20.75 11.32
N ARG A 66 6.53 -21.71 11.58
CA ARG A 66 5.07 -21.51 11.55
C ARG A 66 4.62 -20.39 12.50
N ILE A 67 5.13 -20.42 13.73
CA ILE A 67 4.77 -19.42 14.75
C ILE A 67 5.33 -18.05 14.34
N ALA A 68 6.59 -17.98 13.93
CA ALA A 68 7.22 -16.74 13.50
C ALA A 68 6.50 -16.08 12.31
N THR A 69 6.20 -16.86 11.26
CA THR A 69 5.48 -16.36 10.08
C THR A 69 4.05 -15.92 10.40
N SER A 70 3.33 -16.67 11.24
CA SER A 70 1.98 -16.28 11.69
C SER A 70 1.98 -14.95 12.45
N ILE A 71 2.95 -14.75 13.36
CA ILE A 71 3.10 -13.49 14.10
C ILE A 71 3.45 -12.34 13.14
N LEU A 72 4.43 -12.53 12.25
CA LEU A 72 4.82 -11.51 11.28
C LEU A 72 3.66 -11.10 10.38
N PHE A 73 2.91 -12.07 9.85
CA PHE A 73 1.75 -11.80 8.99
C PHE A 73 0.64 -11.07 9.75
N THR A 74 0.38 -11.46 11.00
CA THR A 74 -0.61 -10.78 11.86
C THR A 74 -0.18 -9.34 12.16
N LEU A 75 1.10 -9.13 12.45
CA LEU A 75 1.67 -7.79 12.70
C LEU A 75 1.59 -6.93 11.44
N GLU A 76 1.91 -7.47 10.28
CA GLU A 76 1.83 -6.76 8.99
C GLU A 76 0.39 -6.36 8.65
N LEU A 77 -0.58 -7.26 8.84
CA LEU A 77 -2.00 -6.95 8.68
C LEU A 77 -2.46 -5.87 9.66
N LEU A 78 -2.03 -5.93 10.92
CA LEU A 78 -2.36 -4.93 11.93
C LEU A 78 -1.77 -3.56 11.57
N ALA A 79 -0.50 -3.51 11.18
CA ALA A 79 0.17 -2.29 10.74
C ALA A 79 -0.54 -1.68 9.52
N ALA A 80 -0.92 -2.50 8.55
CA ALA A 80 -1.70 -2.08 7.38
C ALA A 80 -3.07 -1.49 7.77
N CYS A 81 -3.80 -2.13 8.70
CA CYS A 81 -5.07 -1.61 9.20
C CYS A 81 -4.91 -0.24 9.87
N VAL A 82 -3.90 -0.08 10.72
CA VAL A 82 -3.61 1.21 11.37
C VAL A 82 -3.25 2.28 10.34
N ALA A 83 -2.41 1.96 9.36
CA ALA A 83 -2.03 2.88 8.30
C ALA A 83 -3.25 3.35 7.48
N LEU A 84 -4.19 2.45 7.16
CA LEU A 84 -5.42 2.79 6.46
C LEU A 84 -6.34 3.71 7.28
N ILE A 85 -6.46 3.47 8.59
CA ILE A 85 -7.25 4.33 9.48
C ILE A 85 -6.65 5.74 9.54
N VAL A 86 -5.32 5.85 9.67
CA VAL A 86 -4.63 7.15 9.67
C VAL A 86 -4.83 7.87 8.35
N LEU A 87 -4.61 7.19 7.22
CA LEU A 87 -4.77 7.76 5.88
C LEU A 87 -6.20 8.29 5.65
N PHE A 88 -7.21 7.55 6.10
CA PHE A 88 -8.61 7.97 5.97
C PHE A 88 -8.94 9.16 6.88
N ALA A 89 -8.43 9.16 8.11
CA ALA A 89 -8.60 10.28 9.04
C ALA A 89 -7.95 11.57 8.51
N ASP A 90 -6.73 11.49 7.99
CA ASP A 90 -6.03 12.64 7.39
C ASP A 90 -6.78 13.14 6.14
N SER A 91 -7.33 12.23 5.33
CA SER A 91 -8.14 12.60 4.16
C SER A 91 -9.45 13.32 4.53
N LEU A 92 -10.12 12.88 5.60
CA LEU A 92 -11.35 13.51 6.09
C LEU A 92 -11.09 14.89 6.70
N ASP A 93 -9.97 15.06 7.42
CA ASP A 93 -9.54 16.34 7.97
C ASP A 93 -9.30 17.38 6.86
N LEU A 94 -8.66 16.96 5.76
CA LEU A 94 -8.45 17.80 4.58
C LEU A 94 -9.77 18.15 3.85
N LEU A 95 -10.75 17.26 3.86
CA LEU A 95 -12.04 17.46 3.18
C LEU A 95 -12.98 18.39 3.97
N PHE A 96 -12.97 18.32 5.31
CA PHE A 96 -13.82 19.12 6.20
C PHE A 96 -13.00 19.93 7.21
N PRO A 97 -12.28 20.98 6.77
CA PRO A 97 -11.48 21.80 7.66
C PRO A 97 -12.37 22.48 8.72
N GLY A 98 -12.08 22.24 10.00
CA GLY A 98 -12.69 22.96 11.13
C GLY A 98 -13.93 22.33 11.79
N PHE A 99 -14.39 21.15 11.35
CA PHE A 99 -15.54 20.47 11.98
C PHE A 99 -15.17 19.66 13.23
N LEU A 100 -14.00 19.02 13.25
CA LEU A 100 -13.50 18.18 14.35
C LEU A 100 -11.96 18.26 14.40
N SER A 101 -11.37 18.11 15.59
CA SER A 101 -9.91 17.96 15.73
C SER A 101 -9.44 16.65 15.08
N VAL A 102 -8.21 16.61 14.57
CA VAL A 102 -7.55 15.42 13.97
C VAL A 102 -7.71 14.17 14.85
N THR A 103 -7.68 14.32 16.17
CA THR A 103 -7.88 13.22 17.13
C THR A 103 -9.31 12.69 17.11
N GLY A 104 -10.30 13.57 16.91
CA GLY A 104 -11.72 13.20 16.80
C GLY A 104 -12.01 12.39 15.54
N TRP A 105 -11.45 12.79 14.39
CA TRP A 105 -11.56 12.02 13.14
C TRP A 105 -10.94 10.63 13.26
N LYS A 106 -9.78 10.51 13.92
CA LYS A 106 -9.15 9.21 14.19
C LYS A 106 -10.04 8.27 15.02
N ILE A 107 -10.66 8.80 16.08
CA ILE A 107 -11.56 8.02 16.95
C ILE A 107 -12.81 7.58 16.18
N ILE A 108 -13.43 8.48 15.40
CA ILE A 108 -14.60 8.15 14.58
C ILE A 108 -14.26 7.05 13.56
N CYS A 109 -13.13 7.17 12.87
CA CYS A 109 -12.69 6.17 11.89
C CYS A 109 -12.43 4.81 12.55
N ALA A 110 -11.79 4.79 13.72
CA ALA A 110 -11.58 3.57 14.49
C ALA A 110 -12.91 2.92 14.92
N VAL A 111 -13.84 3.71 15.43
CA VAL A 111 -15.17 3.23 15.88
C VAL A 111 -16.01 2.71 14.71
N ILE A 112 -15.88 3.28 13.50
CA ILE A 112 -16.57 2.79 12.30
C ILE A 112 -15.93 1.50 11.76
N MET A 113 -14.61 1.36 11.83
CA MET A 113 -13.88 0.18 11.32
C MET A 113 -14.06 -1.06 12.20
N VAL A 114 -14.17 -0.90 13.53
CA VAL A 114 -14.39 -2.00 14.47
C VAL A 114 -15.62 -2.88 14.13
N PRO A 115 -16.84 -2.33 13.94
CA PRO A 115 -18.02 -3.13 13.59
C PRO A 115 -17.94 -3.71 12.18
N LEU A 116 -17.17 -3.09 11.28
CA LEU A 116 -16.91 -3.62 9.94
C LEU A 116 -16.14 -4.95 9.97
N ASN A 117 -15.30 -5.16 10.99
CA ASN A 117 -14.57 -6.43 11.18
C ASN A 117 -15.52 -7.58 11.60
N PHE A 118 -16.64 -7.26 12.25
CA PHE A 118 -17.65 -8.24 12.67
C PHE A 118 -18.70 -8.55 11.58
N LEU A 119 -18.66 -7.89 10.43
CA LEU A 119 -19.59 -8.15 9.31
C LEU A 119 -19.28 -9.49 8.63
N PRO A 120 -20.29 -10.22 8.12
CA PRO A 120 -20.06 -11.47 7.41
C PRO A 120 -19.24 -11.23 6.13
N LEU A 121 -18.31 -12.14 5.85
CA LEU A 121 -17.36 -12.11 4.72
C LEU A 121 -18.00 -11.81 3.35
N ARG A 122 -19.30 -12.07 3.19
CA ARG A 122 -20.07 -11.79 1.98
C ARG A 122 -20.21 -10.29 1.68
N LEU A 123 -20.41 -9.43 2.70
CA LEU A 123 -20.44 -7.97 2.49
C LEU A 123 -19.03 -7.42 2.19
N LEU A 124 -17.99 -8.06 2.75
CA LEU A 124 -16.60 -7.72 2.47
C LEU A 124 -16.21 -7.95 1.00
N SER A 125 -16.77 -8.99 0.36
CA SER A 125 -16.57 -9.21 -1.08
C SER A 125 -17.17 -8.08 -1.93
N PHE A 126 -18.37 -7.62 -1.58
CA PHE A 126 -19.02 -6.51 -2.30
C PHE A 126 -18.26 -5.18 -2.15
N THR A 127 -17.78 -4.85 -0.95
CA THR A 127 -16.96 -3.63 -0.75
C THR A 127 -15.62 -3.71 -1.49
N SER A 128 -15.05 -4.91 -1.68
CA SER A 128 -13.84 -5.08 -2.49
C SER A 128 -14.06 -4.69 -3.95
N ILE A 129 -15.18 -5.11 -4.56
CA ILE A 129 -15.53 -4.73 -5.93
C ILE A 129 -15.69 -3.21 -6.05
N ILE A 130 -16.40 -2.57 -5.11
CA ILE A 130 -16.55 -1.11 -5.05
C ILE A 130 -15.17 -0.44 -4.93
N GLY A 131 -14.28 -0.98 -4.10
CA GLY A 131 -12.92 -0.48 -3.93
C GLY A 131 -12.10 -0.50 -5.22
N ILE A 132 -12.26 -1.54 -6.05
CA ILE A 132 -11.60 -1.64 -7.36
C ILE A 132 -12.10 -0.54 -8.30
N PHE A 133 -13.42 -0.34 -8.39
CA PHE A 133 -13.99 0.75 -9.19
C PHE A 133 -13.52 2.12 -8.71
N CYS A 134 -13.45 2.33 -7.39
CA CYS A 134 -12.94 3.57 -6.81
C CYS A 134 -11.47 3.82 -7.18
N CYS A 135 -10.61 2.80 -7.09
CA CYS A 135 -9.21 2.90 -7.50
C CYS A 135 -9.07 3.26 -8.99
N PHE A 136 -9.88 2.63 -9.85
CA PHE A 136 -9.88 2.94 -11.29
C PHE A 136 -10.33 4.38 -11.57
N SER A 137 -11.38 4.85 -10.88
CA SER A 137 -11.84 6.24 -10.96
C SER A 137 -10.77 7.23 -10.51
N ILE A 138 -10.03 6.95 -9.43
CA ILE A 138 -8.92 7.81 -8.98
C ILE A 138 -7.84 7.90 -10.07
N VAL A 139 -7.45 6.77 -10.67
CA VAL A 139 -6.45 6.77 -11.76
C VAL A 139 -6.95 7.60 -12.95
N LEU A 140 -8.23 7.46 -13.34
CA LEU A 140 -8.82 8.27 -14.41
C LEU A 140 -8.80 9.76 -14.06
N ILE A 141 -9.17 10.15 -12.83
CA ILE A 141 -9.13 11.54 -12.37
C ILE A 141 -7.71 12.09 -12.39
N LEU A 142 -6.71 11.30 -11.97
CA LEU A 142 -5.31 11.72 -12.01
C LEU A 142 -4.81 11.90 -13.45
N LEU A 143 -5.22 11.03 -14.37
CA LEU A 143 -4.90 11.18 -15.80
C LEU A 143 -5.55 12.44 -16.38
N THR A 144 -6.83 12.67 -16.12
CA THR A 144 -7.53 13.84 -16.63
C THR A 144 -7.00 15.13 -16.00
N ASP A 145 -6.78 15.20 -14.68
CA ASP A 145 -6.15 16.36 -14.02
C ASP A 145 -4.75 16.62 -14.60
N GLY A 146 -3.97 15.57 -14.83
CA GLY A 146 -2.67 15.65 -15.49
C GLY A 146 -2.73 16.31 -16.88
N PHE A 147 -3.73 15.97 -17.71
CA PHE A 147 -3.88 16.54 -19.05
C PHE A 147 -4.56 17.91 -19.08
N LEU A 148 -5.50 18.20 -18.17
CA LEU A 148 -6.26 19.45 -18.17
C LEU A 148 -5.55 20.60 -17.44
N LYS A 149 -4.71 20.31 -16.45
CA LYS A 149 -4.08 21.36 -15.63
C LYS A 149 -2.87 21.94 -16.36
N PRO A 150 -2.80 23.26 -16.62
CA PRO A 150 -1.70 23.88 -17.36
C PRO A 150 -0.50 24.31 -16.48
N THR A 151 -0.63 24.37 -15.15
CA THR A 151 0.42 24.87 -14.24
C THR A 151 0.74 23.89 -13.10
N ALA A 152 2.01 23.85 -12.67
CA ALA A 152 2.47 23.03 -11.55
C ALA A 152 1.86 23.47 -10.19
N PRO A 153 1.61 22.55 -9.22
CA PRO A 153 1.85 21.10 -9.23
C PRO A 153 0.64 20.27 -9.71
N GLY A 154 0.92 19.18 -10.42
CA GLY A 154 -0.09 18.20 -10.93
C GLY A 154 -0.27 18.17 -12.45
N SER A 155 0.30 19.14 -13.17
CA SER A 155 0.26 19.22 -14.63
C SER A 155 1.26 18.27 -15.31
N LEU A 156 0.84 17.55 -16.37
CA LEU A 156 1.71 16.83 -17.30
C LEU A 156 2.36 17.77 -18.35
N ILE A 157 1.88 19.01 -18.46
CA ILE A 157 2.30 20.00 -19.45
C ILE A 157 3.52 20.77 -18.94
N GLU A 158 3.54 21.16 -17.66
CA GLU A 158 4.73 21.61 -16.94
C GLU A 158 5.10 20.62 -15.83
N PRO A 159 5.89 19.57 -16.14
CA PRO A 159 6.31 18.61 -15.14
C PRO A 159 7.07 19.34 -14.02
N ALA A 160 6.69 19.06 -12.77
CA ALA A 160 7.45 19.51 -11.61
C ALA A 160 8.91 19.06 -11.76
N LYS A 161 9.87 19.88 -11.32
CA LYS A 161 11.31 19.59 -11.45
C LYS A 161 11.65 18.23 -10.82
N THR A 162 11.73 17.19 -11.64
CA THR A 162 12.15 15.85 -11.25
C THR A 162 13.65 15.75 -11.43
N TYR A 163 14.37 15.42 -10.36
CA TYR A 163 15.82 15.26 -10.41
C TYR A 163 16.17 13.82 -10.85
N MET A 164 17.13 13.69 -11.76
CA MET A 164 17.62 12.39 -12.23
C MET A 164 18.39 11.64 -11.12
N PHE A 165 19.04 12.39 -10.23
CA PHE A 165 19.74 11.90 -9.04
C PHE A 165 19.11 12.47 -7.76
N PRO A 166 19.16 11.76 -6.62
CA PRO A 166 18.62 12.23 -5.36
C PRO A 166 19.37 13.50 -4.91
N GLN A 167 18.63 14.57 -4.59
CA GLN A 167 19.22 15.83 -4.11
C GLN A 167 19.89 15.68 -2.74
N ASN A 168 19.46 14.70 -1.95
CA ASN A 168 20.04 14.33 -0.66
C ASN A 168 20.27 12.82 -0.61
N TRP A 169 21.52 12.39 -0.52
CA TRP A 169 21.85 10.96 -0.35
C TRP A 169 21.36 10.39 1.00
N LEU A 170 21.03 11.25 1.96
CA LEU A 170 20.43 10.90 3.25
C LEU A 170 18.92 10.60 3.18
N THR A 171 18.21 11.01 2.10
CA THR A 171 16.78 10.71 1.94
C THR A 171 16.51 9.39 1.20
N LEU A 172 17.55 8.74 0.68
CA LEU A 172 17.48 7.42 0.04
C LEU A 172 16.93 6.34 0.98
N PRO A 173 17.42 6.18 2.24
CA PRO A 173 16.88 5.19 3.18
C PRO A 173 15.41 5.44 3.52
N LEU A 174 15.00 6.71 3.65
CA LEU A 174 13.61 7.11 3.87
C LEU A 174 12.72 6.80 2.65
N SER A 175 13.27 6.93 1.43
CA SER A 175 12.54 6.56 0.20
C SER A 175 12.30 5.05 0.09
N PHE A 176 13.25 4.20 0.52
CA PHE A 176 13.05 2.74 0.54
C PHE A 176 11.93 2.29 1.48
N GLY A 177 11.62 3.06 2.53
CA GLY A 177 10.48 2.76 3.41
C GLY A 177 9.12 3.18 2.85
N SER A 178 9.10 3.96 1.76
CA SER A 178 7.88 4.50 1.12
C SER A 178 7.65 3.99 -0.31
N LEU A 179 8.65 3.33 -0.90
CA LEU A 179 8.65 2.58 -2.17
C LEU A 179 8.39 1.10 -1.90
#